data_AF-A0A3S1UWE0-F1
#
_entry.id   AF-A0A3S1UWE0-F1
#
_cell.length_a   1.000
_cell.length_b   1.000
_cell.length_c   1.000
_cell.angle_alpha   90.00
_cell.angle_beta   90.00
_cell.angle_gamma   90.00
#
_symmetry.space_group_name_H-M   'P 1'
#
loop_
_entity.id
_entity.type
_entity.pdbx_description
1 polymer ?
#
loop_
_entity_poly.entity_id
_entity_poly.type
_entity_poly.pdbx_seq_one_letter_code
_entity_poly.pdbx_strand_id
1 'polypeptide(L)'
;MARKITGRTHGDPRTADTRAKVKDDYRPSRDEILRYIAENPDRAGKRDIAKAFALRGDDRIWLKDILRDLQDEGVLTKERKGLARVGALPHVTVLDIFDRDADGVLLARPTEHTANGPPPIVSIRLSRSGSGPAPGIGDRVLAKTFPADDTNVAPGGPAYTGRVVKIFEKRTDAVLGIFRILQDGTFRIEPVERRQPELIVDKEFQNGAKNGDLVEVEPARASRFGLPRAKVLNVLGSLTSEKAVSMIAIHAHDIPHIFPADVIAESEAVKPATLDHREDWRDLPLVTIDPADAKDHDDAVFATPDLDEKNPGGVVATVAIADVAAYVRYGTALDREALKRGNSVYFPDRVVPMLPERISNDLCSLREGQDRPALAVRMIFSAEGRKLRHTFHRVMMKSAAKLAYQQAQAAIDGAPDDKTGPILETVLK
;
A
#
# COMPACT_ATOMS: atom_id res chain seq x y z
N MET A 1 36.86 57.31 41.42
CA MET A 1 37.54 58.29 40.54
C MET A 1 36.60 58.65 39.39
N ALA A 2 36.50 59.96 39.09
CA ALA A 2 36.08 60.64 37.84
C ALA A 2 35.16 59.88 36.84
N ARG A 3 33.88 60.28 36.68
CA ARG A 3 33.31 61.34 35.79
C ARG A 3 33.12 60.86 34.32
N LYS A 4 31.87 60.61 33.88
CA LYS A 4 30.89 61.52 33.19
C LYS A 4 31.13 61.48 31.65
N ILE A 5 30.17 61.23 30.76
CA ILE A 5 28.99 62.05 30.36
C ILE A 5 28.12 61.17 29.41
N THR A 6 26.87 60.82 29.76
CA THR A 6 25.56 61.28 29.19
C THR A 6 25.39 61.19 27.65
N GLY A 7 24.24 60.81 27.08
CA GLY A 7 22.89 60.81 27.63
C GLY A 7 21.81 60.28 26.67
N ARG A 8 20.59 60.56 27.12
CA ARG A 8 19.27 60.06 26.73
C ARG A 8 18.76 60.46 25.33
N THR A 9 18.02 59.52 24.74
CA THR A 9 16.77 59.61 23.94
C THR A 9 16.36 60.94 23.26
N HIS A 10 16.13 60.87 21.95
CA HIS A 10 15.08 61.55 21.17
C HIS A 10 14.71 60.60 20.01
N GLY A 11 13.45 60.39 19.60
CA GLY A 11 12.47 61.39 19.20
C GLY A 11 12.57 61.62 17.68
N ASP A 12 11.70 60.95 16.91
CA ASP A 12 11.41 61.11 15.45
C ASP A 12 11.20 62.61 15.07
N PRO A 13 11.23 63.11 13.81
CA PRO A 13 11.02 62.42 12.52
C PRO A 13 11.79 62.94 11.27
N ARG A 14 11.66 62.17 10.17
CA ARG A 14 11.72 62.60 8.75
C ARG A 14 12.84 63.58 8.34
N THR A 15 13.88 63.06 7.70
CA THR A 15 14.58 63.77 6.62
C THR A 15 14.66 62.86 5.40
N ALA A 16 14.23 63.42 4.27
CA ALA A 16 14.23 62.80 2.98
C ALA A 16 15.67 62.52 2.53
N ASP A 17 15.98 61.26 2.22
CA ASP A 17 17.10 60.95 1.34
C ASP A 17 16.57 60.79 -0.09
N THR A 18 16.68 61.90 -0.81
CA THR A 18 16.52 62.01 -2.25
C THR A 18 17.64 61.27 -2.96
N ARG A 19 17.42 59.99 -3.28
CA ARG A 19 17.99 59.38 -4.48
C ARG A 19 16.86 59.04 -5.43
N ALA A 20 16.69 59.92 -6.43
CA ALA A 20 15.88 59.66 -7.60
C ALA A 20 16.32 58.32 -8.22
N LYS A 21 15.49 57.29 -8.07
CA LYS A 21 15.62 56.07 -8.87
C LYS A 21 15.17 56.44 -10.28
N VAL A 22 16.13 56.40 -11.20
CA VAL A 22 15.92 56.37 -12.64
C VAL A 22 14.73 55.45 -12.93
N LYS A 23 13.74 55.97 -13.65
CA LYS A 23 12.59 55.19 -14.12
C LYS A 23 13.11 54.31 -15.25
N ASP A 24 13.54 53.10 -14.92
CA ASP A 24 13.74 52.06 -15.93
C ASP A 24 12.36 51.74 -16.50
N ASP A 25 12.01 52.33 -17.64
CA ASP A 25 10.86 51.95 -18.48
C ASP A 25 11.17 50.60 -19.17
N TYR A 26 11.57 49.59 -18.38
CA TYR A 26 11.82 48.24 -18.87
C TYR A 26 10.51 47.46 -18.91
N ARG A 27 10.09 47.07 -20.11
CA ARG A 27 9.00 46.12 -20.33
C ARG A 27 9.59 44.82 -20.87
N PRO A 28 9.32 43.66 -20.23
CA PRO A 28 9.79 42.38 -20.74
C PRO A 28 9.17 42.09 -22.11
N SER A 29 9.92 41.45 -22.98
CA SER A 29 9.42 40.97 -24.26
C SER A 29 8.38 39.84 -24.07
N ARG A 30 7.61 39.58 -25.13
CA ARG A 30 6.62 38.48 -25.17
C ARG A 30 7.25 37.13 -24.79
N ASP A 31 8.45 36.87 -25.30
CA ASP A 31 9.16 35.61 -25.04
C ASP A 31 9.67 35.53 -23.59
N GLU A 32 10.08 36.65 -23.00
CA GLU A 32 10.50 36.70 -21.59
C GLU A 32 9.35 36.44 -20.63
N ILE A 33 8.15 36.95 -20.93
CA ILE A 33 6.93 36.67 -20.14
C ILE A 33 6.57 35.19 -20.24
N LEU A 34 6.57 34.64 -21.46
CA LEU A 34 6.22 33.24 -21.66
C LEU A 34 7.24 32.28 -21.04
N ARG A 35 8.55 32.61 -21.12
CA ARG A 35 9.62 31.87 -20.46
C ARG A 35 9.47 31.91 -18.95
N TYR A 36 9.22 33.08 -18.37
CA TYR A 36 9.00 33.21 -16.93
C TYR A 36 7.80 32.36 -16.45
N ILE A 37 6.70 32.34 -17.20
CA ILE A 37 5.51 31.51 -16.91
C ILE A 37 5.87 30.02 -16.95
N ALA A 38 6.66 29.58 -17.94
CA ALA A 38 7.09 28.20 -18.07
C ALA A 38 8.06 27.76 -16.94
N GLU A 39 8.98 28.63 -16.55
CA GLU A 39 9.97 28.36 -15.49
C GLU A 39 9.40 28.49 -14.08
N ASN A 40 8.30 29.25 -13.90
CA ASN A 40 7.72 29.56 -12.59
C ASN A 40 6.21 29.27 -12.54
N PRO A 41 5.76 28.01 -12.76
CA PRO A 41 4.34 27.66 -12.83
C PRO A 41 3.57 27.98 -11.52
N ASP A 42 4.23 27.88 -10.36
CA ASP A 42 3.64 28.22 -9.05
C ASP A 42 3.59 29.74 -8.75
N ARG A 43 4.19 30.57 -9.62
CA ARG A 43 4.25 32.04 -9.54
C ARG A 43 3.89 32.69 -10.89
N ALA A 44 3.00 32.06 -11.64
CA ALA A 44 2.53 32.51 -12.94
C ALA A 44 1.26 33.39 -12.87
N GLY A 45 0.92 33.91 -11.68
CA GLY A 45 -0.14 34.89 -11.52
C GLY A 45 0.28 36.28 -11.98
N LYS A 46 -0.66 37.10 -12.47
CA LYS A 46 -0.40 38.49 -12.89
C LYS A 46 0.37 39.30 -11.84
N ARG A 47 0.06 39.11 -10.55
CA ARG A 47 0.72 39.81 -9.44
C ARG A 47 2.18 39.37 -9.28
N ASP A 48 2.46 38.09 -9.48
CA ASP A 48 3.79 37.51 -9.34
C ASP A 48 4.68 37.87 -10.53
N ILE A 49 4.14 37.82 -11.76
CA ILE A 49 4.81 38.29 -12.97
C ILE A 49 5.16 39.78 -12.85
N ALA A 50 4.20 40.62 -12.41
CA ALA A 50 4.47 42.04 -12.19
C ALA A 50 5.54 42.28 -11.12
N LYS A 51 5.64 41.41 -10.10
CA LYS A 51 6.66 41.51 -9.05
C LYS A 51 8.05 41.08 -9.56
N ALA A 52 8.12 40.02 -10.36
CA ALA A 52 9.35 39.49 -10.91
C ALA A 52 10.04 40.48 -11.87
N PHE A 53 9.25 41.17 -12.70
CA PHE A 53 9.74 42.18 -13.64
C PHE A 53 9.68 43.61 -13.08
N ALA A 54 9.45 43.79 -11.78
CA ALA A 54 9.38 45.08 -11.10
C ALA A 54 8.39 46.11 -11.69
N LEU A 55 7.33 45.65 -12.35
CA LEU A 55 6.34 46.48 -13.07
C LEU A 55 5.38 47.22 -12.11
N ARG A 56 5.21 48.53 -12.31
CA ARG A 56 4.40 49.43 -11.46
C ARG A 56 3.48 50.33 -12.29
N GLY A 57 2.42 50.86 -11.69
CA GLY A 57 1.53 51.84 -12.34
C GLY A 57 1.00 51.36 -13.69
N ASP A 58 1.23 52.17 -14.72
CA ASP A 58 0.77 51.95 -16.10
C ASP A 58 1.33 50.66 -16.73
N ASP A 59 2.51 50.18 -16.30
CA ASP A 59 3.07 48.92 -16.81
C ASP A 59 2.27 47.69 -16.37
N ARG A 60 1.48 47.80 -15.29
CA ARG A 60 0.54 46.74 -14.88
C ARG A 60 -0.73 46.72 -15.72
N ILE A 61 -1.04 47.83 -16.38
CA ILE A 61 -2.13 47.91 -17.36
C ILE A 61 -1.62 47.26 -18.65
N TRP A 62 -0.43 47.63 -19.12
CA TRP A 62 0.24 46.97 -20.25
C TRP A 62 0.37 45.44 -20.06
N LEU A 63 0.84 44.98 -18.89
CA LEU A 63 0.94 43.55 -18.59
C LEU A 63 -0.44 42.85 -18.63
N LYS A 64 -1.52 43.56 -18.28
CA LYS A 64 -2.88 43.01 -18.38
C LYS A 64 -3.25 42.74 -19.83
N ASP A 65 -2.96 43.71 -20.70
CA ASP A 65 -3.37 43.67 -22.09
C ASP A 65 -2.55 42.62 -22.85
N ILE A 66 -1.22 42.58 -22.67
CA ILE A 66 -0.39 41.54 -23.31
C ILE A 66 -0.74 40.11 -22.86
N LEU A 67 -1.11 39.91 -21.59
CA LEU A 67 -1.56 38.60 -21.10
C LEU A 67 -2.95 38.23 -21.62
N ARG A 68 -3.81 39.21 -21.92
CA ARG A 68 -5.10 38.99 -22.57
C ARG A 68 -4.89 38.64 -24.05
N ASP A 69 -4.05 39.40 -24.75
CA ASP A 69 -3.74 39.14 -26.16
C ASP A 69 -3.13 37.74 -26.33
N LEU A 70 -2.23 37.32 -25.44
CA LEU A 70 -1.69 35.95 -25.41
C LEU A 70 -2.73 34.86 -25.10
N GLN A 71 -3.82 35.18 -24.40
CA GLN A 71 -4.94 34.27 -24.16
C GLN A 71 -5.88 34.21 -25.38
N ASP A 72 -6.18 35.36 -25.98
CA ASP A 72 -7.03 35.48 -27.16
C ASP A 72 -6.37 34.82 -28.38
N GLU A 73 -5.04 34.86 -28.49
CA GLU A 73 -4.22 34.13 -29.46
C GLU A 73 -4.13 32.61 -29.17
N GLY A 74 -4.68 32.13 -28.04
CA GLY A 74 -4.65 30.73 -27.66
C GLY A 74 -3.26 30.23 -27.22
N VAL A 75 -2.35 31.13 -26.86
CA VAL A 75 -0.99 30.79 -26.40
C VAL A 75 -0.97 30.50 -24.90
N LEU A 76 -1.86 31.14 -24.12
CA LEU A 76 -2.03 30.94 -22.69
C LEU A 76 -3.46 30.51 -22.34
N THR A 77 -3.60 29.61 -21.37
CA THR A 77 -4.85 29.25 -20.71
C THR A 77 -4.80 29.63 -19.22
N LYS A 78 -5.97 29.88 -18.64
CA LYS A 78 -6.13 30.26 -17.24
C LYS A 78 -6.42 29.03 -16.39
N GLU A 79 -5.53 28.70 -15.47
CA GLU A 79 -5.69 27.62 -14.49
C GLU A 79 -6.00 28.15 -13.08
N ARG A 80 -6.40 27.25 -12.16
CA ARG A 80 -6.75 27.61 -10.76
C ARG A 80 -5.65 28.35 -10.00
N LYS A 81 -4.37 28.25 -10.40
CA LYS A 81 -3.21 28.87 -9.72
C LYS A 81 -2.40 29.85 -10.58
N GLY A 82 -2.75 30.10 -11.84
CA GLY A 82 -1.95 30.99 -12.71
C GLY A 82 -2.30 30.88 -14.19
N LEU A 83 -1.47 31.46 -15.05
CA LEU A 83 -1.52 31.26 -16.50
C LEU A 83 -0.55 30.14 -16.89
N ALA A 84 -0.95 29.27 -17.81
CA ALA A 84 -0.12 28.19 -18.35
C ALA A 84 -0.18 28.22 -19.88
N ARG A 85 0.88 27.76 -20.58
CA ARG A 85 0.83 27.66 -22.05
C ARG A 85 -0.17 26.57 -22.48
N VAL A 86 -0.95 26.84 -23.52
CA VAL A 86 -1.90 25.86 -24.08
C VAL A 86 -1.12 24.64 -24.58
N GLY A 87 -1.47 23.45 -24.08
CA GLY A 87 -0.79 22.19 -24.43
C GLY A 87 0.46 21.84 -23.59
N ALA A 88 0.83 22.67 -22.61
CA ALA A 88 1.93 22.33 -21.70
C ALA A 88 1.51 21.30 -20.65
N LEU A 89 2.42 20.39 -20.27
CA LEU A 89 2.15 19.47 -19.17
C LEU A 89 2.09 20.22 -17.83
N PRO A 90 1.08 19.94 -16.98
CA PRO A 90 1.05 20.46 -15.63
C PRO A 90 2.30 20.05 -14.85
N HIS A 91 2.83 20.95 -14.02
CA HIS A 91 4.06 20.77 -13.23
C HIS A 91 4.03 19.52 -12.33
N VAL A 92 2.85 19.01 -11.98
CA VAL A 92 2.66 17.70 -11.35
C VAL A 92 1.67 16.92 -12.20
N THR A 93 2.11 15.79 -12.75
CA THR A 93 1.30 14.96 -13.66
C THR A 93 1.42 13.50 -13.26
N VAL A 94 0.33 12.74 -13.42
CA VAL A 94 0.35 11.27 -13.31
C VAL A 94 0.79 10.70 -14.66
N LEU A 95 1.87 9.93 -14.65
CA LEU A 95 2.49 9.36 -15.82
C LEU A 95 2.46 7.83 -15.77
N ASP A 96 2.23 7.19 -16.91
CA ASP A 96 2.40 5.76 -17.12
C ASP A 96 3.74 5.53 -17.83
N ILE A 97 4.60 4.71 -17.24
CA ILE A 97 5.92 4.38 -17.80
C ILE A 97 5.76 3.22 -18.78
N PHE A 98 6.15 3.43 -20.03
CA PHE A 98 5.83 2.50 -21.11
C PHE A 98 7.05 1.88 -21.79
N ASP A 99 8.22 2.53 -21.76
CA ASP A 99 9.40 2.02 -22.45
C ASP A 99 10.72 2.59 -21.89
N ARG A 100 11.85 2.21 -22.51
CA ARG A 100 13.17 2.84 -22.35
C ARG A 100 13.70 3.31 -23.69
N ASP A 101 14.45 4.41 -23.68
CA ASP A 101 15.22 4.82 -24.86
C ASP A 101 16.51 3.98 -25.02
N ALA A 102 17.26 4.27 -26.09
CA ALA A 102 18.51 3.58 -26.41
C ALA A 102 19.60 3.72 -25.33
N ASP A 103 19.51 4.76 -24.49
CA ASP A 103 20.42 5.02 -23.38
C ASP A 103 19.90 4.40 -22.06
N GLY A 104 18.77 3.69 -22.10
CA GLY A 104 18.15 3.02 -20.96
C GLY A 104 17.32 3.93 -20.05
N VAL A 105 17.06 5.18 -20.45
CA VAL A 105 16.23 6.13 -19.70
C VAL A 105 14.76 5.77 -19.86
N LEU A 106 14.02 5.77 -18.75
CA LEU A 106 12.59 5.43 -18.76
C LEU A 106 11.77 6.52 -19.44
N LEU A 107 10.89 6.11 -20.36
CA LEU A 107 9.95 6.95 -21.08
C LEU A 107 8.55 6.77 -20.50
N ALA A 108 7.85 7.89 -20.29
CA ALA A 108 6.53 7.94 -19.71
C ALA A 108 5.60 8.87 -20.49
N ARG A 109 4.30 8.64 -20.37
CA ARG A 109 3.25 9.48 -20.97
C ARG A 109 2.20 9.85 -19.93
N PRO A 110 1.53 11.01 -20.04
CA PRO A 110 0.42 11.35 -19.17
C PRO A 110 -0.69 10.31 -19.23
N THR A 111 -1.19 9.90 -18.06
CA THR A 111 -2.34 8.99 -17.95
C THR A 111 -3.62 9.63 -18.52
N GLU A 112 -3.71 10.95 -18.44
CA GLU A 112 -4.78 11.75 -19.04
C GLU A 112 -4.18 12.83 -19.94
N HIS A 113 -4.61 12.88 -21.19
CA HIS A 113 -4.23 13.92 -22.15
C HIS A 113 -5.49 14.45 -22.82
N THR A 114 -5.74 15.74 -22.65
CA THR A 114 -6.97 16.43 -23.11
C THR A 114 -6.75 17.30 -24.36
N ALA A 115 -5.51 17.38 -24.87
CA ALA A 115 -5.19 18.16 -26.07
C ALA A 115 -5.30 17.33 -27.35
N ASN A 116 -5.56 18.01 -28.48
CA ASN A 116 -5.59 17.38 -29.80
C ASN A 116 -4.16 17.08 -30.26
N GLY A 117 -3.75 15.81 -30.25
CA GLY A 117 -2.44 15.35 -30.70
C GLY A 117 -1.94 14.10 -29.96
N PRO A 118 -0.79 13.52 -30.36
CA PRO A 118 -0.15 12.46 -29.59
C PRO A 118 0.31 12.99 -28.23
N PRO A 119 0.14 12.23 -27.14
CA PRO A 119 0.54 12.69 -25.81
C PRO A 119 2.05 12.94 -25.76
N PRO A 120 2.52 14.02 -25.12
CA PRO A 120 3.94 14.33 -25.02
C PRO A 120 4.67 13.23 -24.25
N ILE A 121 5.85 12.84 -24.74
CA ILE A 121 6.73 11.88 -24.08
C ILE A 121 7.53 12.63 -23.01
N VAL A 122 7.63 12.01 -21.83
CA VAL A 122 8.39 12.50 -20.68
C VAL A 122 9.52 11.53 -20.38
N SER A 123 10.75 12.01 -20.36
CA SER A 123 11.91 11.22 -19.89
C SER A 123 12.01 11.27 -18.37
N ILE A 124 12.02 10.11 -17.71
CA ILE A 124 12.08 10.03 -16.25
C ILE A 124 13.52 10.03 -15.79
N ARG A 125 13.90 11.09 -15.06
CA ARG A 125 15.21 11.20 -14.44
C ARG A 125 15.21 10.46 -13.11
N LEU A 126 15.99 9.38 -13.03
CA LEU A 126 16.29 8.70 -11.78
C LEU A 126 17.12 9.63 -10.87
N SER A 127 16.79 9.65 -9.58
CA SER A 127 17.54 10.45 -8.60
C SER A 127 18.94 9.84 -8.40
N ARG A 128 20.00 10.60 -8.71
CA ARG A 128 21.42 10.17 -8.54
C ARG A 128 21.81 9.85 -7.08
N SER A 129 20.96 10.16 -6.10
CA SER A 129 21.23 9.96 -4.67
C SER A 129 20.76 8.62 -4.10
N GLY A 130 20.23 7.69 -4.91
CA GLY A 130 19.79 6.35 -4.45
C GLY A 130 18.59 6.33 -3.48
N SER A 131 18.12 7.48 -3.01
CA SER A 131 17.05 7.65 -2.00
C SER A 131 15.66 7.92 -2.59
N GLY A 132 15.47 7.74 -3.90
CA GLY A 132 14.18 7.97 -4.58
C GLY A 132 13.45 6.66 -4.90
N PRO A 133 12.12 6.69 -5.09
CA PRO A 133 11.38 5.53 -5.63
C PRO A 133 12.03 5.10 -6.96
N ALA A 134 12.24 3.80 -7.14
CA ALA A 134 12.84 3.23 -8.35
C ALA A 134 11.74 2.66 -9.26
N PRO A 135 11.20 3.45 -10.19
CA PRO A 135 10.13 2.99 -11.05
C PRO A 135 10.64 2.03 -12.14
N GLY A 136 9.78 1.11 -12.56
CA GLY A 136 9.96 0.19 -13.69
C GLY A 136 9.03 0.48 -14.86
N ILE A 137 9.26 -0.22 -15.99
CA ILE A 137 8.31 -0.24 -17.11
C ILE A 137 7.01 -0.86 -16.63
N GLY A 138 5.88 -0.20 -16.90
CA GLY A 138 4.54 -0.63 -16.45
C GLY A 138 4.07 0.02 -15.15
N ASP A 139 4.92 0.80 -14.47
CA ASP A 139 4.52 1.53 -13.27
C ASP A 139 3.73 2.81 -13.61
N ARG A 140 2.75 3.12 -12.76
CA ARG A 140 2.10 4.43 -12.72
C ARG A 140 2.73 5.29 -11.65
N VAL A 141 3.14 6.50 -12.00
CA VAL A 141 3.87 7.39 -11.09
C VAL A 141 3.27 8.78 -11.05
N LEU A 142 3.29 9.41 -9.87
CA LEU A 142 3.13 10.84 -9.74
C LEU A 142 4.50 11.48 -9.95
N ALA A 143 4.64 12.31 -10.99
CA ALA A 143 5.91 12.96 -11.30
C ALA A 143 5.76 14.49 -11.32
N LYS A 144 6.81 15.17 -10.89
CA LYS A 144 7.01 16.59 -11.21
C LYS A 144 7.61 16.68 -12.60
N THR A 145 6.95 17.39 -13.51
CA THR A 145 7.37 17.53 -14.91
C THR A 145 8.04 18.89 -15.12
N PHE A 146 9.07 18.90 -15.97
CA PHE A 146 9.82 20.08 -16.34
C PHE A 146 9.99 20.09 -17.86
N PRO A 147 9.84 21.23 -18.53
CA PRO A 147 10.27 21.36 -19.93
C PRO A 147 11.73 20.95 -20.06
N ALA A 148 12.09 20.27 -21.15
CA ALA A 148 13.49 19.97 -21.43
C ALA A 148 14.21 21.28 -21.82
N ASP A 149 15.27 21.65 -21.09
CA ASP A 149 16.14 22.76 -21.49
C ASP A 149 16.99 22.34 -22.69
N ASP A 150 17.05 23.21 -23.72
CA ASP A 150 17.80 23.08 -24.98
C ASP A 150 19.32 22.83 -24.82
N THR A 151 19.84 22.81 -23.59
CA THR A 151 21.28 22.75 -23.31
C THR A 151 21.81 21.35 -22.98
N ASN A 152 20.96 20.33 -22.79
CA ASN A 152 21.40 19.01 -22.32
C ASN A 152 20.62 17.80 -22.89
N VAL A 153 20.01 17.92 -24.06
CA VAL A 153 19.33 16.79 -24.72
C VAL A 153 19.89 16.62 -26.13
N ALA A 154 20.15 15.37 -26.53
CA ALA A 154 20.51 15.04 -27.90
C ALA A 154 19.42 15.55 -28.88
N PRO A 155 19.79 15.99 -30.11
CA PRO A 155 18.81 16.46 -31.09
C PRO A 155 17.74 15.38 -31.32
N GLY A 156 16.48 15.67 -30.97
CA GLY A 156 15.34 14.76 -31.14
C GLY A 156 14.83 14.04 -29.87
N GLY A 157 15.32 14.40 -28.68
CA GLY A 157 14.84 13.81 -27.41
C GLY A 157 13.47 14.32 -26.92
N PRO A 158 12.89 13.70 -25.87
CA PRO A 158 11.57 14.06 -25.35
C PRO A 158 11.48 15.52 -24.86
N ALA A 159 10.40 16.22 -25.21
CA ALA A 159 10.18 17.62 -24.87
C ALA A 159 10.04 17.91 -23.36
N TYR A 160 9.87 16.87 -22.55
CA TYR A 160 9.70 16.98 -21.10
C TYR A 160 10.59 15.99 -20.35
N THR A 161 11.01 16.40 -19.15
CA THR A 161 11.68 15.55 -18.17
C THR A 161 10.81 15.44 -16.91
N GLY A 162 10.84 14.30 -16.23
CA GLY A 162 10.03 14.03 -15.05
C GLY A 162 10.86 13.52 -13.88
N ARG A 163 10.58 14.01 -12.67
CA ARG A 163 11.11 13.45 -11.42
C ARG A 163 9.99 12.77 -10.65
N VAL A 164 10.13 11.48 -10.40
CA VAL A 164 9.14 10.70 -9.63
C VAL A 164 9.07 11.21 -8.19
N VAL A 165 7.84 11.50 -7.77
CA VAL A 165 7.49 11.88 -6.40
C VAL A 165 6.96 10.66 -5.65
N LYS A 166 6.11 9.87 -6.30
CA LYS A 166 5.48 8.68 -5.73
C LYS A 166 5.20 7.65 -6.82
N ILE A 167 5.45 6.38 -6.55
CA ILE A 167 4.97 5.26 -7.37
C ILE A 167 3.59 4.88 -6.81
N PHE A 168 2.60 4.77 -7.68
CA PHE A 168 1.30 4.25 -7.29
C PHE A 168 1.38 2.72 -7.31
N GLU A 169 0.85 2.09 -6.26
CA GLU A 169 0.53 0.67 -6.32
C GLU A 169 -0.41 0.44 -7.49
N LYS A 170 -0.07 -0.55 -8.31
CA LYS A 170 -0.85 -0.95 -9.47
C LYS A 170 -2.21 -1.42 -8.97
N ARG A 171 -3.21 -0.53 -8.94
CA ARG A 171 -4.61 -0.96 -8.97
C ARG A 171 -4.81 -1.55 -10.34
N THR A 172 -4.69 -2.86 -10.45
CA THR A 172 -5.38 -3.56 -11.51
C THR A 172 -6.86 -3.30 -11.24
N ASP A 173 -7.49 -2.47 -12.08
CA ASP A 173 -8.96 -2.36 -12.16
C ASP A 173 -9.52 -3.68 -12.75
N ALA A 174 -8.97 -4.81 -12.31
CA ALA A 174 -9.31 -6.13 -12.79
C ALA A 174 -10.69 -6.50 -12.27
N VAL A 175 -11.53 -6.97 -13.17
CA VAL A 175 -12.89 -7.39 -12.87
C VAL A 175 -13.05 -8.87 -13.19
N LEU A 176 -13.88 -9.54 -12.41
CA LEU A 176 -14.26 -10.91 -12.73
C LEU A 176 -15.41 -10.94 -13.73
N GLY A 177 -15.39 -11.97 -14.57
CA GLY A 177 -16.54 -12.32 -15.37
C GLY A 177 -16.43 -13.69 -16.00
N ILE A 178 -17.47 -14.08 -16.71
CA ILE A 178 -17.62 -15.38 -17.34
C ILE A 178 -17.24 -15.25 -18.80
N PHE A 179 -16.23 -15.99 -19.23
CA PHE A 179 -15.81 -16.00 -20.62
C PHE A 179 -16.83 -16.76 -21.47
N ARG A 180 -17.41 -16.10 -22.47
CA ARG A 180 -18.39 -16.66 -23.40
C ARG A 180 -17.90 -16.58 -24.83
N ILE A 181 -18.14 -17.65 -25.58
CA ILE A 181 -17.97 -17.67 -27.03
C ILE A 181 -19.37 -17.61 -27.64
N LEU A 182 -19.68 -16.49 -28.31
CA LEU A 182 -20.97 -16.29 -28.98
C LEU A 182 -21.03 -17.09 -30.30
N GLN A 183 -22.24 -17.26 -30.84
CA GLN A 183 -22.46 -18.02 -32.09
C GLN A 183 -21.74 -17.42 -33.30
N ASP A 184 -21.51 -16.10 -33.29
CA ASP A 184 -20.75 -15.38 -34.32
C ASP A 184 -19.23 -15.51 -34.17
N GLY A 185 -18.76 -16.27 -33.18
CA GLY A 185 -17.35 -16.49 -32.88
C GLY A 185 -16.68 -15.38 -32.07
N THR A 186 -17.43 -14.35 -31.65
CA THR A 186 -16.89 -13.30 -30.78
C THR A 186 -16.74 -13.76 -29.34
N PHE A 187 -15.73 -13.24 -28.64
CA PHE A 187 -15.49 -13.53 -27.23
C PHE A 187 -16.02 -12.40 -26.36
N ARG A 188 -16.84 -12.75 -25.39
CA ARG A 188 -17.41 -11.82 -24.42
C ARG A 188 -17.10 -12.22 -22.98
N ILE A 189 -17.06 -11.22 -22.12
CA ILE A 189 -17.10 -11.40 -20.68
C ILE A 189 -18.46 -10.97 -20.18
N GLU A 190 -19.23 -11.93 -19.67
CA GLU A 190 -20.44 -11.63 -18.89
C GLU A 190 -20.02 -11.25 -17.47
N PRO A 191 -20.47 -10.09 -16.95
CA PRO A 191 -20.11 -9.67 -15.61
C PRO A 191 -20.78 -10.55 -14.55
N VAL A 192 -20.06 -10.86 -13.47
CA VAL A 192 -20.65 -11.54 -12.31
C VAL A 192 -21.60 -10.62 -11.51
N GLU A 193 -21.41 -9.31 -11.63
CA GLU A 193 -22.28 -8.29 -11.03
C GLU A 193 -23.19 -7.65 -12.09
N ARG A 194 -24.50 -7.64 -11.84
CA ARG A 194 -25.51 -7.08 -12.76
C ARG A 194 -25.29 -5.60 -13.16
N ARG A 195 -24.47 -4.85 -12.42
CA ARG A 195 -24.22 -3.42 -12.65
C ARG A 195 -23.05 -3.14 -13.59
N GLN A 196 -22.20 -4.12 -13.84
CA GLN A 196 -21.04 -3.95 -14.72
C GLN A 196 -21.47 -4.20 -16.19
N PRO A 197 -20.84 -3.54 -17.18
CA PRO A 197 -21.10 -3.81 -18.58
C PRO A 197 -20.42 -5.13 -19.02
N GLU A 198 -20.96 -5.76 -20.06
CA GLU A 198 -20.25 -6.82 -20.76
C GLU A 198 -18.98 -6.27 -21.43
N LEU A 199 -17.95 -7.12 -21.55
CA LEU A 199 -16.68 -6.75 -22.18
C LEU A 199 -16.44 -7.62 -23.42
N ILE A 200 -15.73 -7.08 -24.40
CA ILE A 200 -15.27 -7.84 -25.58
C ILE A 200 -13.80 -8.21 -25.40
N VAL A 201 -13.44 -9.45 -25.71
CA VAL A 201 -12.04 -9.91 -25.68
C VAL A 201 -11.60 -10.22 -27.11
N ASP A 202 -10.48 -9.65 -27.55
CA ASP A 202 -9.87 -10.04 -28.82
C ASP A 202 -9.15 -11.40 -28.67
N LYS A 203 -9.07 -12.17 -29.75
CA LYS A 203 -8.53 -13.54 -29.72
C LYS A 203 -7.11 -13.63 -29.15
N GLU A 204 -6.28 -12.62 -29.40
CA GLU A 204 -4.92 -12.52 -28.85
C GLU A 204 -4.87 -12.33 -27.33
N PHE A 205 -5.96 -11.85 -26.72
CA PHE A 205 -6.09 -11.60 -25.29
C PHE A 205 -6.95 -12.64 -24.57
N GLN A 206 -7.26 -13.76 -25.22
CA GLN A 206 -8.04 -14.88 -24.66
C GLN A 206 -7.32 -15.58 -23.50
N ASN A 207 -5.98 -15.58 -23.50
CA ASN A 207 -5.14 -16.25 -22.49
C ASN A 207 -5.56 -17.71 -22.17
N GLY A 208 -6.01 -18.46 -23.19
CA GLY A 208 -6.41 -19.86 -23.05
C GLY A 208 -7.77 -20.11 -22.40
N ALA A 209 -8.56 -19.07 -22.12
CA ALA A 209 -9.90 -19.19 -21.55
C ALA A 209 -10.85 -20.00 -22.46
N LYS A 210 -11.64 -20.89 -21.87
CA LYS A 210 -12.66 -21.68 -22.56
C LYS A 210 -14.05 -21.12 -22.26
N ASN A 211 -15.02 -21.47 -23.11
CA ASN A 211 -16.41 -21.06 -22.92
C ASN A 211 -16.94 -21.57 -21.57
N GLY A 212 -17.42 -20.66 -20.71
CA GLY A 212 -17.90 -20.94 -19.36
C GLY A 212 -16.86 -20.81 -18.26
N ASP A 213 -15.60 -20.49 -18.57
CA ASP A 213 -14.59 -20.24 -17.54
C ASP A 213 -14.84 -18.91 -16.82
N LEU A 214 -14.65 -18.91 -15.51
CA LEU A 214 -14.47 -17.69 -14.73
C LEU A 214 -13.08 -17.13 -15.01
N VAL A 215 -13.01 -15.85 -15.37
CA VAL A 215 -11.78 -15.16 -15.72
C VAL A 215 -11.65 -13.84 -14.98
N GLU A 216 -10.41 -13.49 -14.64
CA GLU A 216 -10.04 -12.16 -14.19
C GLU A 216 -9.54 -11.38 -15.40
N VAL A 217 -10.13 -10.21 -15.66
CA VAL A 217 -9.85 -9.43 -16.86
C VAL A 217 -9.51 -7.99 -16.51
N GLU A 218 -8.62 -7.37 -17.29
CA GLU A 218 -8.32 -5.95 -17.23
C GLU A 218 -9.15 -5.23 -18.30
N PRO A 219 -10.15 -4.41 -17.92
CA PRO A 219 -10.90 -3.60 -18.87
C PRO A 219 -9.98 -2.55 -19.50
N ALA A 220 -9.94 -2.50 -20.83
CA ALA A 220 -9.43 -1.36 -21.55
C ALA A 220 -10.44 -0.21 -21.47
N ARG A 221 -9.95 1.04 -21.57
CA ARG A 221 -10.82 2.23 -21.59
C ARG A 221 -11.89 2.08 -22.67
N ALA A 222 -13.15 2.27 -22.26
CA ALA A 222 -14.28 2.22 -23.18
C ALA A 222 -14.10 3.23 -24.32
N SER A 223 -14.26 2.76 -25.55
CA SER A 223 -14.45 3.63 -26.72
C SER A 223 -15.75 4.44 -26.53
N ARG A 224 -15.84 5.64 -27.15
CA ARG A 224 -17.08 6.45 -27.18
C ARG A 224 -18.29 5.67 -27.70
N PHE A 225 -18.07 4.58 -28.44
CA PHE A 225 -19.10 3.70 -28.98
C PHE A 225 -18.70 2.22 -28.84
N GLY A 226 -19.67 1.37 -28.48
CA GLY A 226 -19.51 -0.08 -28.33
C GLY A 226 -19.18 -0.55 -26.91
N LEU A 227 -19.16 -1.86 -26.72
CA LEU A 227 -18.74 -2.46 -25.45
C LEU A 227 -17.24 -2.21 -25.20
N PRO A 228 -16.81 -2.05 -23.94
CA PRO A 228 -15.39 -1.93 -23.63
C PRO A 228 -14.65 -3.21 -24.01
N ARG A 229 -13.40 -3.06 -24.44
CA ARG A 229 -12.50 -4.20 -24.64
C ARG A 229 -11.88 -4.62 -23.32
N ALA A 230 -11.43 -5.86 -23.21
CA ALA A 230 -10.69 -6.34 -22.06
C ALA A 230 -9.64 -7.37 -22.45
N LYS A 231 -8.64 -7.52 -21.59
CA LYS A 231 -7.63 -8.58 -21.67
C LYS A 231 -7.80 -9.57 -20.54
N VAL A 232 -7.82 -10.87 -20.85
CA VAL A 232 -7.80 -11.91 -19.82
C VAL A 232 -6.43 -11.93 -19.15
N LEU A 233 -6.40 -11.66 -17.84
CA LEU A 233 -5.20 -11.75 -17.02
C LEU A 233 -5.01 -13.19 -16.53
N ASN A 234 -6.05 -13.78 -15.94
CA ASN A 234 -6.01 -15.10 -15.35
C ASN A 234 -7.29 -15.90 -15.67
N VAL A 235 -7.13 -17.20 -15.91
CA VAL A 235 -8.24 -18.16 -16.01
C VAL A 235 -8.39 -18.85 -14.66
N LEU A 236 -9.49 -18.61 -13.97
CA LEU A 236 -9.75 -19.15 -12.62
C LEU A 236 -10.36 -20.56 -12.69
N GLY A 237 -10.94 -20.93 -13.83
CA GLY A 237 -11.45 -22.26 -14.15
C GLY A 237 -12.97 -22.28 -14.34
N SER A 238 -13.56 -23.47 -14.45
CA SER A 238 -15.02 -23.62 -14.61
C SER A 238 -15.77 -23.05 -13.40
N LEU A 239 -16.86 -22.34 -13.66
CA LEU A 239 -17.83 -21.87 -12.65
C LEU A 239 -18.35 -22.95 -11.71
N THR A 240 -18.35 -24.20 -12.16
CA THR A 240 -18.83 -25.35 -11.37
C THR A 240 -17.81 -25.84 -10.35
N SER A 241 -16.61 -25.28 -10.33
CA SER A 241 -15.59 -25.63 -9.34
C SER A 241 -15.79 -24.87 -8.03
N GLU A 242 -15.55 -25.53 -6.89
CA GLU A 242 -15.59 -24.88 -5.57
C GLU A 242 -14.67 -23.66 -5.51
N LYS A 243 -13.49 -23.76 -6.13
CA LYS A 243 -12.52 -22.68 -6.26
C LYS A 243 -13.09 -21.43 -6.96
N ALA A 244 -13.90 -21.61 -8.00
CA ALA A 244 -14.52 -20.49 -8.70
C ALA A 244 -15.54 -19.75 -7.80
N VAL A 245 -16.32 -20.49 -7.00
CA VAL A 245 -17.30 -19.90 -6.06
C VAL A 245 -16.58 -19.06 -5.01
N SER A 246 -15.51 -19.59 -4.40
CA SER A 246 -14.71 -18.86 -3.42
C SER A 246 -14.08 -17.60 -4.01
N MET A 247 -13.55 -17.67 -5.23
CA MET A 247 -12.98 -16.50 -5.90
C MET A 247 -14.04 -15.44 -6.22
N ILE A 248 -15.24 -15.84 -6.68
CA ILE A 248 -16.35 -14.89 -6.88
C ILE A 248 -16.68 -14.17 -5.57
N ALA A 249 -16.79 -14.91 -4.46
CA ALA A 249 -17.06 -14.31 -3.15
C ALA A 249 -15.94 -13.38 -2.69
N ILE A 250 -14.67 -13.75 -2.89
CA ILE A 250 -13.50 -12.91 -2.58
C ILE A 250 -13.59 -11.57 -3.31
N HIS A 251 -13.88 -11.58 -4.61
CA HIS A 251 -13.97 -10.34 -5.39
C HIS A 251 -15.25 -9.56 -5.09
N ALA A 252 -16.41 -10.21 -5.00
CA ALA A 252 -17.70 -9.54 -4.76
C ALA A 252 -17.79 -8.85 -3.39
N HIS A 253 -17.00 -9.32 -2.41
CA HIS A 253 -16.91 -8.72 -1.08
C HIS A 253 -15.62 -7.92 -0.86
N ASP A 254 -14.85 -7.64 -1.92
CA ASP A 254 -13.59 -6.91 -1.87
C ASP A 254 -12.61 -7.45 -0.81
N ILE A 255 -12.59 -8.78 -0.62
CA ILE A 255 -11.75 -9.43 0.39
C ILE A 255 -10.28 -9.31 -0.07
N PRO A 256 -9.43 -8.61 0.71
CA PRO A 256 -8.03 -8.41 0.36
C PRO A 256 -7.26 -9.73 0.46
N HIS A 257 -7.11 -10.42 -0.67
CA HIS A 257 -6.49 -11.75 -0.73
C HIS A 257 -5.02 -11.75 -1.15
N ILE A 258 -4.51 -10.63 -1.68
CA ILE A 258 -3.12 -10.48 -2.11
C ILE A 258 -2.38 -9.58 -1.12
N PHE A 259 -1.25 -10.05 -0.60
CA PHE A 259 -0.40 -9.24 0.27
C PHE A 259 0.44 -8.26 -0.56
N PRO A 260 0.50 -6.97 -0.16
CA PRO A 260 1.42 -6.01 -0.76
C PRO A 260 2.89 -6.43 -0.63
N ALA A 261 3.75 -5.95 -1.54
CA ALA A 261 5.15 -6.35 -1.61
C ALA A 261 5.97 -5.91 -0.38
N ASP A 262 5.65 -4.75 0.20
CA ASP A 262 6.29 -4.25 1.42
C ASP A 262 5.93 -5.13 2.64
N VAL A 263 4.70 -5.65 2.70
CA VAL A 263 4.27 -6.61 3.73
C VAL A 263 5.02 -7.93 3.62
N ILE A 264 5.19 -8.46 2.40
CA ILE A 264 5.96 -9.69 2.18
C ILE A 264 7.43 -9.48 2.57
N ALA A 265 8.06 -8.40 2.10
CA ALA A 265 9.44 -8.07 2.42
C ALA A 265 9.67 -7.89 3.93
N GLU A 266 8.73 -7.23 4.62
CA GLU A 266 8.77 -7.12 6.09
C GLU A 266 8.69 -8.50 6.73
N SER A 267 7.73 -9.34 6.33
CA SER A 267 7.55 -10.69 6.88
C SER A 267 8.80 -11.56 6.73
N GLU A 268 9.46 -11.52 5.58
CA GLU A 268 10.68 -12.27 5.29
C GLU A 268 11.88 -11.81 6.13
N ALA A 269 11.95 -10.51 6.43
CA ALA A 269 12.99 -9.93 7.27
C ALA A 269 12.82 -10.22 8.77
N VAL A 270 11.63 -10.64 9.22
CA VAL A 270 11.37 -10.97 10.63
C VAL A 270 12.26 -12.13 11.08
N LYS A 271 12.91 -11.94 12.23
CA LYS A 271 13.70 -12.95 12.93
C LYS A 271 12.88 -13.57 14.07
N PRO A 272 13.09 -14.85 14.40
CA PRO A 272 12.47 -15.48 15.56
C PRO A 272 12.74 -14.70 16.85
N ALA A 273 11.74 -14.64 17.73
CA ALA A 273 11.89 -14.01 19.04
C ALA A 273 12.89 -14.80 19.90
N THR A 274 13.61 -14.09 20.76
CA THR A 274 14.52 -14.68 21.74
C THR A 274 13.87 -14.73 23.13
N LEU A 275 14.55 -15.39 24.07
CA LEU A 275 14.15 -15.41 25.48
C LEU A 275 14.23 -14.03 26.17
N ASP A 276 14.81 -13.03 25.51
CA ASP A 276 14.96 -11.70 26.10
C ASP A 276 13.61 -11.09 26.49
N HIS A 277 13.56 -10.52 27.69
CA HIS A 277 12.35 -9.99 28.34
C HIS A 277 11.17 -10.99 28.47
N ARG A 278 11.46 -12.30 28.49
CA ARG A 278 10.47 -13.37 28.67
C ARG A 278 10.89 -14.31 29.79
N GLU A 279 9.90 -14.86 30.47
CA GLU A 279 10.12 -15.98 31.37
C GLU A 279 10.35 -17.27 30.57
N ASP A 280 11.19 -18.17 31.07
CA ASP A 280 11.46 -19.46 30.43
C ASP A 280 10.50 -20.52 30.96
N TRP A 281 9.53 -20.91 30.12
CA TRP A 281 8.51 -21.92 30.44
C TRP A 281 8.63 -23.14 29.52
N ARG A 282 9.81 -23.37 28.91
CA ARG A 282 10.02 -24.48 27.96
C ARG A 282 9.95 -25.87 28.58
N ASP A 283 10.06 -25.95 29.90
CA ASP A 283 9.93 -27.20 30.67
C ASP A 283 8.50 -27.43 31.20
N LEU A 284 7.60 -26.45 31.04
CA LEU A 284 6.19 -26.63 31.37
C LEU A 284 5.52 -27.43 30.24
N PRO A 285 4.81 -28.55 30.54
CA PRO A 285 4.29 -29.45 29.51
C PRO A 285 2.97 -28.93 28.90
N LEU A 286 3.02 -27.73 28.33
CA LEU A 286 1.94 -27.12 27.56
C LEU A 286 1.67 -27.94 26.31
N VAL A 287 0.39 -28.19 26.00
CA VAL A 287 -0.04 -28.93 24.80
C VAL A 287 -1.00 -28.09 23.96
N THR A 288 -1.02 -28.32 22.65
CA THR A 288 -2.02 -27.72 21.74
C THR A 288 -3.04 -28.79 21.37
N ILE A 289 -4.33 -28.42 21.32
CA ILE A 289 -5.43 -29.34 21.00
C ILE A 289 -6.34 -28.67 19.96
N ASP A 290 -6.24 -29.14 18.72
CA ASP A 290 -6.84 -28.49 17.55
C ASP A 290 -7.48 -29.53 16.61
N PRO A 291 -8.22 -29.10 15.57
CA PRO A 291 -8.53 -29.98 14.44
C PRO A 291 -7.26 -30.58 13.81
N ALA A 292 -7.34 -31.80 13.30
CA ALA A 292 -6.17 -32.52 12.77
C ALA A 292 -5.50 -31.80 11.58
N ASP A 293 -6.28 -31.05 10.82
CA ASP A 293 -5.88 -30.27 9.64
C ASP A 293 -5.41 -28.84 9.96
N ALA A 294 -5.47 -28.41 11.22
CA ALA A 294 -4.96 -27.11 11.66
C ALA A 294 -3.44 -26.99 11.45
N LYS A 295 -3.00 -25.84 10.94
CA LYS A 295 -1.59 -25.52 10.63
C LYS A 295 -1.03 -24.44 11.56
N ASP A 296 -1.89 -23.50 11.92
CA ASP A 296 -1.72 -22.48 12.93
C ASP A 296 -2.28 -22.99 14.26
N HIS A 297 -1.44 -22.97 15.29
CA HIS A 297 -1.77 -23.35 16.65
C HIS A 297 -1.62 -22.10 17.52
N ASP A 298 -2.73 -21.49 17.90
CA ASP A 298 -2.75 -20.19 18.56
C ASP A 298 -2.67 -20.30 20.08
N ASP A 299 -3.21 -21.37 20.66
CA ASP A 299 -3.27 -21.59 22.09
C ASP A 299 -2.65 -22.93 22.52
N ALA A 300 -2.02 -22.91 23.69
CA ALA A 300 -1.54 -24.08 24.38
C ALA A 300 -2.00 -24.06 25.84
N VAL A 301 -2.32 -25.23 26.39
CA VAL A 301 -2.92 -25.36 27.72
C VAL A 301 -2.16 -26.34 28.59
N PHE A 302 -2.18 -26.10 29.89
CA PHE A 302 -1.69 -27.01 30.92
C PHE A 302 -2.40 -26.73 32.24
N ALA A 303 -2.75 -27.76 33.00
CA ALA A 303 -3.35 -27.62 34.32
C ALA A 303 -2.67 -28.51 35.34
N THR A 304 -2.62 -28.06 36.58
CA THR A 304 -2.10 -28.82 37.73
C THR A 304 -2.96 -28.54 38.96
N PRO A 305 -3.05 -29.45 39.94
CA PRO A 305 -3.64 -29.14 41.24
C PRO A 305 -2.97 -27.92 41.88
N ASP A 306 -3.76 -27.09 42.57
CA ASP A 306 -3.25 -26.02 43.42
C ASP A 306 -2.72 -26.63 44.72
N LEU A 307 -1.45 -26.32 45.03
CA LEU A 307 -0.77 -26.82 46.23
C LEU A 307 -0.96 -25.92 47.45
N ASP A 308 -1.69 -24.81 47.31
CA ASP A 308 -2.03 -23.93 48.43
C ASP A 308 -3.00 -24.63 49.39
N GLU A 309 -2.58 -24.84 50.63
CA GLU A 309 -3.39 -25.45 51.69
C GLU A 309 -4.71 -24.69 51.97
N LYS A 310 -4.79 -23.41 51.56
CA LYS A 310 -6.01 -22.59 51.67
C LYS A 310 -6.98 -22.79 50.51
N ASN A 311 -6.61 -23.55 49.49
CA ASN A 311 -7.42 -23.88 48.33
C ASN A 311 -7.41 -25.39 48.04
N PRO A 312 -7.82 -26.25 49.01
CA PRO A 312 -7.77 -27.69 48.84
C PRO A 312 -8.68 -28.13 47.67
N GLY A 313 -8.11 -28.93 46.76
CA GLY A 313 -8.81 -29.36 45.53
C GLY A 313 -8.90 -28.28 44.45
N GLY A 314 -8.25 -27.13 44.64
CA GLY A 314 -8.14 -26.10 43.61
C GLY A 314 -7.27 -26.53 42.43
N VAL A 315 -7.32 -25.74 41.35
CA VAL A 315 -6.58 -26.00 40.10
C VAL A 315 -5.88 -24.73 39.65
N VAL A 316 -4.63 -24.88 39.22
CA VAL A 316 -3.87 -23.86 38.49
C VAL A 316 -3.93 -24.20 37.00
N ALA A 317 -4.68 -23.42 36.23
CA ALA A 317 -4.76 -23.55 34.78
C ALA A 317 -3.88 -22.50 34.10
N THR A 318 -3.10 -22.92 33.12
CA THR A 318 -2.23 -22.07 32.32
C THR A 318 -2.70 -22.13 30.88
N VAL A 319 -2.89 -20.96 30.28
CA VAL A 319 -3.17 -20.81 28.85
C VAL A 319 -2.09 -19.91 28.26
N ALA A 320 -1.40 -20.37 27.24
CA ALA A 320 -0.38 -19.63 26.51
C ALA A 320 -0.88 -19.34 25.09
N ILE A 321 -0.97 -18.07 24.72
CA ILE A 321 -1.41 -17.63 23.39
C ILE A 321 -0.20 -17.16 22.60
N ALA A 322 -0.09 -17.51 21.32
CA ALA A 322 0.97 -17.06 20.42
C ALA A 322 1.16 -15.53 20.49
N ASP A 323 2.39 -15.06 20.74
CA ASP A 323 2.70 -13.63 20.89
C ASP A 323 2.89 -12.96 19.51
N VAL A 324 1.81 -12.83 18.74
CA VAL A 324 1.82 -12.18 17.41
C VAL A 324 2.40 -10.76 17.49
N ALA A 325 2.14 -10.05 18.61
CA ALA A 325 2.65 -8.70 18.87
C ALA A 325 4.19 -8.65 19.06
N ALA A 326 4.87 -9.79 19.20
CA ALA A 326 6.33 -9.85 19.13
C ALA A 326 6.84 -9.53 17.72
N TYR A 327 6.06 -9.87 16.68
CA TYR A 327 6.47 -9.77 15.28
C TYR A 327 5.74 -8.65 14.53
N VAL A 328 4.45 -8.47 14.80
CA VAL A 328 3.64 -7.41 14.18
C VAL A 328 3.65 -6.19 15.09
N ARG A 329 4.46 -5.18 14.74
CA ARG A 329 4.64 -3.97 15.56
C ARG A 329 3.77 -2.83 15.05
N TYR A 330 3.23 -2.03 15.96
CA TYR A 330 2.36 -0.91 15.62
C TYR A 330 2.97 0.02 14.55
N GLY A 331 2.17 0.38 13.55
CA GLY A 331 2.54 1.30 12.48
C GLY A 331 3.41 0.68 11.37
N THR A 332 3.71 -0.61 11.42
CA THR A 332 4.44 -1.34 10.35
C THR A 332 3.56 -1.67 9.14
N ALA A 333 4.13 -2.23 8.06
CA ALA A 333 3.34 -2.67 6.92
C ALA A 333 2.48 -3.88 7.30
N LEU A 334 3.04 -4.83 8.05
CA LEU A 334 2.30 -5.96 8.63
C LEU A 334 1.10 -5.50 9.47
N ASP A 335 1.28 -4.52 10.35
CA ASP A 335 0.22 -3.99 11.22
C ASP A 335 -0.90 -3.32 10.42
N ARG A 336 -0.55 -2.46 9.46
CA ARG A 336 -1.54 -1.79 8.60
C ARG A 336 -2.33 -2.77 7.74
N GLU A 337 -1.68 -3.80 7.21
CA GLU A 337 -2.34 -4.81 6.39
C GLU A 337 -3.21 -5.74 7.25
N ALA A 338 -2.75 -6.13 8.44
CA ALA A 338 -3.55 -6.88 9.41
C ALA A 338 -4.81 -6.09 9.82
N LEU A 339 -4.68 -4.78 10.08
CA LEU A 339 -5.81 -3.91 10.37
C LEU A 339 -6.80 -3.80 9.21
N LYS A 340 -6.31 -3.73 7.97
CA LYS A 340 -7.14 -3.70 6.75
C LYS A 340 -7.90 -5.02 6.54
N ARG A 341 -7.24 -6.16 6.82
CA ARG A 341 -7.83 -7.50 6.70
C ARG A 341 -8.82 -7.80 7.82
N GLY A 342 -8.49 -7.41 9.05
CA GLY A 342 -9.30 -7.57 10.26
C GLY A 342 -9.39 -9.01 10.78
N ASN A 343 -9.58 -9.99 9.90
CA ASN A 343 -9.62 -11.41 10.21
C ASN A 343 -9.11 -12.28 9.06
N SER A 344 -8.89 -13.57 9.33
CA SER A 344 -8.74 -14.59 8.30
C SER A 344 -10.13 -15.03 7.83
N VAL A 345 -10.34 -15.16 6.51
CA VAL A 345 -11.60 -15.62 5.94
C VAL A 345 -11.47 -17.08 5.50
N TYR A 346 -12.30 -17.94 6.05
CA TYR A 346 -12.29 -19.38 5.79
C TYR A 346 -13.35 -19.74 4.74
N PHE A 347 -12.90 -20.35 3.65
CA PHE A 347 -13.73 -20.94 2.60
C PHE A 347 -13.60 -22.48 2.66
N PRO A 348 -14.56 -23.23 2.08
CA PRO A 348 -14.47 -24.69 2.05
C PRO A 348 -13.17 -25.25 1.45
N ASP A 349 -12.61 -24.57 0.45
CA ASP A 349 -11.41 -25.02 -0.29
C ASP A 349 -10.11 -24.27 0.10
N ARG A 350 -10.20 -23.17 0.86
CA ARG A 350 -9.05 -22.29 1.15
C ARG A 350 -9.27 -21.36 2.32
N VAL A 351 -8.17 -20.76 2.77
CA VAL A 351 -8.19 -19.64 3.72
C VAL A 351 -7.58 -18.42 3.05
N VAL A 352 -8.20 -17.25 3.22
CA VAL A 352 -7.56 -15.96 2.97
C VAL A 352 -7.01 -15.47 4.30
N PRO A 353 -5.69 -15.57 4.54
CA PRO A 353 -5.14 -15.34 5.87
C PRO A 353 -5.02 -13.84 6.17
N MET A 354 -5.16 -13.49 7.45
CA MET A 354 -4.92 -12.13 7.93
C MET A 354 -3.44 -11.74 7.86
N LEU A 355 -2.54 -12.70 8.11
CA LEU A 355 -1.10 -12.49 8.16
C LEU A 355 -0.39 -13.39 7.14
N PRO A 356 0.79 -13.01 6.63
CA PRO A 356 1.58 -13.90 5.79
C PRO A 356 1.92 -15.20 6.52
N GLU A 357 2.02 -16.33 5.79
CA GLU A 357 2.22 -17.66 6.36
C GLU A 357 3.48 -17.77 7.24
N ARG A 358 4.53 -17.01 6.91
CA ARG A 358 5.76 -16.93 7.72
C ARG A 358 5.49 -16.42 9.14
N ILE A 359 4.53 -15.51 9.30
CA ILE A 359 4.13 -15.01 10.62
C ILE A 359 3.18 -16.00 11.28
N SER A 360 2.05 -16.33 10.65
CA SER A 360 1.00 -17.15 11.26
C SER A 360 1.45 -18.60 11.49
N ASN A 361 1.82 -19.29 10.42
CA ASN A 361 1.99 -20.74 10.44
C ASN A 361 3.36 -21.17 10.96
N ASP A 362 4.36 -20.29 10.91
CA ASP A 362 5.74 -20.60 11.29
C ASP A 362 6.17 -19.94 12.61
N LEU A 363 6.32 -18.62 12.63
CA LEU A 363 6.91 -17.91 13.78
C LEU A 363 5.99 -17.81 15.00
N CYS A 364 4.67 -17.70 14.78
CA CYS A 364 3.67 -17.60 15.86
C CYS A 364 3.12 -18.97 16.28
N SER A 365 2.81 -19.84 15.32
CA SER A 365 2.23 -21.17 15.59
C SER A 365 3.03 -21.94 16.64
N LEU A 366 2.34 -22.37 17.69
CA LEU A 366 2.88 -23.07 18.88
C LEU A 366 3.23 -24.53 18.56
N ARG A 367 4.09 -24.73 17.57
CA ARG A 367 4.48 -26.05 17.05
C ARG A 367 5.14 -26.93 18.12
N GLU A 368 4.78 -28.20 18.10
CA GLU A 368 5.37 -29.25 18.94
C GLU A 368 6.91 -29.24 18.86
N GLY A 369 7.56 -29.27 20.02
CA GLY A 369 9.01 -29.37 20.15
C GLY A 369 9.79 -28.10 19.79
N GLN A 370 9.13 -26.99 19.45
CA GLN A 370 9.79 -25.74 19.04
C GLN A 370 9.59 -24.62 20.05
N ASP A 371 10.66 -23.86 20.28
CA ASP A 371 10.63 -22.67 21.14
C ASP A 371 9.79 -21.57 20.45
N ARG A 372 8.75 -21.10 21.14
CA ARG A 372 7.80 -20.10 20.64
C ARG A 372 7.47 -19.04 21.70
N PRO A 373 7.44 -17.75 21.32
CA PRO A 373 7.04 -16.70 22.24
C PRO A 373 5.51 -16.75 22.44
N ALA A 374 5.08 -16.62 23.68
CA ALA A 374 3.67 -16.59 24.03
C ALA A 374 3.36 -15.50 25.07
N LEU A 375 2.12 -15.01 25.04
CA LEU A 375 1.51 -14.30 26.14
C LEU A 375 0.67 -15.31 26.92
N ALA A 376 1.08 -15.62 28.14
CA ALA A 376 0.43 -16.61 28.97
C ALA A 376 -0.37 -15.97 30.10
N VAL A 377 -1.47 -16.63 30.47
CA VAL A 377 -2.23 -16.34 31.68
C VAL A 377 -2.21 -17.57 32.58
N ARG A 378 -1.81 -17.37 33.83
CA ARG A 378 -1.97 -18.37 34.88
C ARG A 378 -3.19 -18.00 35.70
N MET A 379 -4.14 -18.91 35.81
CA MET A 379 -5.41 -18.72 36.50
C MET A 379 -5.53 -19.77 37.60
N ILE A 380 -6.10 -19.37 38.72
CA ILE A 380 -6.29 -20.25 39.87
C ILE A 380 -7.77 -20.33 40.17
N PHE A 381 -8.27 -21.55 40.27
CA PHE A 381 -9.66 -21.89 40.48
C PHE A 381 -9.83 -22.66 41.81
N SER A 382 -10.98 -22.50 42.46
CA SER A 382 -11.37 -23.37 43.56
C SER A 382 -11.81 -24.74 43.08
N ALA A 383 -12.03 -25.67 44.00
CA ALA A 383 -12.55 -27.01 43.70
C ALA A 383 -13.91 -26.99 42.98
N GLU A 384 -14.71 -25.95 43.20
CA GLU A 384 -16.01 -25.74 42.54
C GLU A 384 -15.89 -25.02 41.18
N GLY A 385 -14.67 -24.79 40.69
CA GLY A 385 -14.41 -24.12 39.41
C GLY A 385 -14.54 -22.59 39.47
N ARG A 386 -14.58 -21.98 40.66
CA ARG A 386 -14.63 -20.51 40.78
C ARG A 386 -13.24 -19.91 40.59
N LYS A 387 -13.07 -18.99 39.63
CA LYS A 387 -11.80 -18.26 39.45
C LYS A 387 -11.50 -17.37 40.67
N LEU A 388 -10.36 -17.60 41.31
CA LEU A 388 -9.87 -16.88 42.48
C LEU A 388 -8.90 -15.76 42.11
N ARG A 389 -7.88 -16.06 41.30
CA ARG A 389 -6.84 -15.10 40.89
C ARG A 389 -6.28 -15.41 39.50
N HIS A 390 -5.56 -14.46 38.92
CA HIS A 390 -4.81 -14.67 37.68
C HIS A 390 -3.63 -13.71 37.58
N THR A 391 -2.64 -14.09 36.77
CA THR A 391 -1.45 -13.28 36.44
C THR A 391 -1.13 -13.45 34.95
N PHE A 392 -0.64 -12.38 34.32
CA PHE A 392 -0.20 -12.38 32.92
C PHE A 392 1.32 -12.40 32.84
N HIS A 393 1.83 -13.17 31.89
CA HIS A 393 3.26 -13.43 31.72
C HIS A 393 3.62 -13.37 30.23
N ARG A 394 4.77 -12.80 29.91
CA ARG A 394 5.37 -12.94 28.57
C ARG A 394 6.42 -14.03 28.66
N VAL A 395 6.28 -15.08 27.87
CA VAL A 395 7.01 -16.33 28.08
C VAL A 395 7.62 -16.84 26.78
N MET A 396 8.67 -17.64 26.89
CA MET A 396 9.10 -18.57 25.86
C MET A 396 8.61 -19.96 26.27
N MET A 397 7.82 -20.62 25.44
CA MET A 397 7.31 -21.96 25.68
C MET A 397 7.78 -22.93 24.60
N LYS A 398 7.61 -24.22 24.86
CA LYS A 398 7.83 -25.29 23.89
C LYS A 398 6.68 -26.28 24.04
N SER A 399 5.87 -26.42 23.01
CA SER A 399 4.72 -27.34 23.07
C SER A 399 5.22 -28.78 23.22
N ALA A 400 4.75 -29.47 24.25
CA ALA A 400 5.11 -30.85 24.56
C ALA A 400 4.46 -31.84 23.59
N ALA A 401 3.24 -31.52 23.14
CA ALA A 401 2.50 -32.33 22.17
C ALA A 401 1.48 -31.47 21.39
N LYS A 402 1.39 -31.73 20.08
CA LYS A 402 0.25 -31.37 19.24
C LYS A 402 -0.72 -32.55 19.21
N LEU A 403 -1.95 -32.31 19.65
CA LEU A 403 -3.01 -33.31 19.71
C LEU A 403 -4.20 -32.89 18.84
N ALA A 404 -4.88 -33.89 18.26
CA ALA A 404 -6.21 -33.69 17.70
C ALA A 404 -7.29 -33.89 18.79
N TYR A 405 -8.45 -33.23 18.67
CA TYR A 405 -9.55 -33.44 19.63
C TYR A 405 -9.93 -34.92 19.80
N GLN A 406 -10.08 -35.66 18.70
CA GLN A 406 -10.43 -37.10 18.79
C GLN A 406 -9.32 -37.92 19.46
N GLN A 407 -8.06 -37.53 19.26
CA GLN A 407 -6.90 -38.22 19.83
C GLN A 407 -6.83 -38.01 21.35
N ALA A 408 -7.01 -36.76 21.81
CA ALA A 408 -7.04 -36.44 23.24
C ALA A 408 -8.21 -37.15 23.95
N GLN A 409 -9.40 -37.15 23.35
CA GLN A 409 -10.57 -37.82 23.91
C GLN A 409 -10.36 -39.35 23.97
N ALA A 410 -9.87 -39.97 22.89
CA ALA A 410 -9.60 -41.40 22.87
C ALA A 410 -8.61 -41.83 23.95
N ALA A 411 -7.58 -41.01 24.21
CA ALA A 411 -6.62 -41.27 25.27
C ALA A 411 -7.27 -41.22 26.67
N ILE A 412 -8.09 -40.20 26.93
CA ILE A 412 -8.85 -40.06 28.20
C ILE A 412 -9.80 -41.24 28.39
N ASP A 413 -10.43 -41.71 27.31
CA ASP A 413 -11.36 -42.85 27.31
C ASP A 413 -10.66 -44.22 27.42
N GLY A 414 -9.33 -44.25 27.55
CA GLY A 414 -8.54 -45.47 27.81
C GLY A 414 -7.88 -46.10 26.59
N ALA A 415 -7.84 -45.39 25.45
CA ALA A 415 -7.14 -45.80 24.24
C ALA A 415 -6.00 -44.82 23.88
N PRO A 416 -4.97 -44.65 24.73
CA PRO A 416 -3.83 -43.80 24.43
C PRO A 416 -2.96 -44.40 23.32
N ASP A 417 -2.38 -43.51 22.51
CA ASP A 417 -1.35 -43.83 21.51
C ASP A 417 0.05 -43.43 22.00
N ASP A 418 1.07 -43.58 21.16
CA ASP A 418 2.47 -43.29 21.51
C ASP A 418 2.70 -41.83 21.92
N LYS A 419 1.87 -40.89 21.45
CA LYS A 419 2.00 -39.46 21.78
C LYS A 419 1.27 -39.11 23.06
N THR A 420 0.07 -39.66 23.26
CA THR A 420 -0.80 -39.36 24.40
C THR A 420 -0.47 -40.19 25.64
N GLY A 421 0.03 -41.41 25.48
CA GLY A 421 0.40 -42.31 26.59
C GLY A 421 1.35 -41.68 27.61
N PRO A 422 2.48 -41.06 27.19
CA PRO A 422 3.43 -40.43 28.11
C PRO A 422 2.85 -39.24 28.90
N ILE A 423 1.79 -38.59 28.42
CA ILE A 423 1.21 -37.38 29.01
C ILE A 423 -0.21 -37.59 29.58
N LEU A 424 -0.72 -38.82 29.55
CA LEU A 424 -2.10 -39.14 29.91
C LEU A 424 -2.41 -38.75 31.37
N GLU A 425 -1.59 -39.22 32.32
CA GLU A 425 -1.84 -39.03 33.75
C GLU A 425 -1.39 -37.66 34.28
N THR A 426 -0.53 -36.95 33.54
CA THR A 426 0.08 -35.69 34.01
C THR A 426 -0.47 -34.44 33.34
N VAL A 427 -1.05 -34.58 32.14
CA VAL A 427 -1.53 -33.44 31.33
C VAL A 427 -2.99 -33.59 30.90
N LEU A 428 -3.41 -34.81 30.50
CA LEU A 428 -4.76 -35.02 29.94
C LEU A 428 -5.84 -35.34 31.00
N LYS A 429 -5.46 -36.01 32.10
CA LYS A 429 -6.30 -36.24 33.28
C LYS A 429 -5.91 -35.28 34.39
#